data_AF-A0A395YHU9-F1
#
_entry.id   AF-A0A395YHU9-F1
#
_cell.length_a   1.000
_cell.length_b   1.000
_cell.length_c   1.000
_cell.angle_alpha   90.00
_cell.angle_beta   90.00
_cell.angle_gamma   90.00
#
_symmetry.space_group_name_H-M   'P 1'
#
loop_
_entity.id
_entity.type
_entity.pdbx_description
1 polymer ?
#
loop_
_entity_poly.entity_id
_entity_poly.type
_entity_poly.pdbx_seq_one_letter_code
_entity_poly.pdbx_strand_id
1 'polypeptide(L)'
;MSYDLMVFDRSKAPETKEEFMKWFEKQTEWAEDHGYDDIRTASPDLRDWFMEMIKNFPPMNGEFAPEDEALEDNPELEMHLTDYTIGRSVIYAAFAWSVEKQARDVAKKLAMVYDVGFYDVSGGGKID
;
A
#
# COMPACT_ATOMS: atom_id res chain seq x y z
N MET A 1 -8.57 13.86 4.98
CA MET A 1 -7.92 13.45 3.72
C MET A 1 -6.80 12.50 4.08
N SER A 2 -6.47 11.54 3.22
CA SER A 2 -5.35 10.59 3.38
C SER A 2 -4.19 10.99 2.46
N TYR A 3 -2.99 10.52 2.79
CA TYR A 3 -1.85 10.49 1.88
C TYR A 3 -1.75 9.09 1.31
N ASP A 4 -1.94 8.94 0.01
CA ASP A 4 -2.14 7.68 -0.66
C ASP A 4 -0.93 7.29 -1.51
N LEU A 5 -0.55 6.02 -1.40
CA LEU A 5 0.51 5.40 -2.19
C LEU A 5 0.00 4.10 -2.81
N MET A 6 0.59 3.70 -3.93
CA MET A 6 0.37 2.38 -4.50
C MET A 6 1.72 1.72 -4.81
N VAL A 7 1.85 0.45 -4.46
CA VAL A 7 2.90 -0.42 -4.99
C VAL A 7 2.30 -1.49 -5.90
N PHE A 8 3.07 -1.96 -6.87
CA PHE A 8 2.54 -2.85 -7.90
C PHE A 8 3.58 -3.86 -8.42
N ASP A 9 3.08 -4.98 -8.94
CA ASP A 9 3.91 -5.94 -9.67
C ASP A 9 4.37 -5.31 -11.00
N ARG A 10 5.68 -5.09 -11.14
CA ARG A 10 6.29 -4.46 -12.32
C ARG A 10 6.02 -5.24 -13.60
N SER A 11 5.87 -6.57 -13.52
CA SER A 11 5.60 -7.41 -14.69
C SER A 11 4.18 -7.25 -15.24
N LYS A 12 3.28 -6.63 -14.45
CA LYS A 12 1.87 -6.39 -14.80
C LYS A 12 1.59 -4.97 -15.24
N ALA A 13 2.38 -4.01 -14.75
CA ALA A 13 2.18 -2.61 -15.03
C ALA A 13 2.69 -2.23 -16.44
N PRO A 14 1.93 -1.41 -17.19
CA PRO A 14 2.40 -0.86 -18.46
C PRO A 14 3.62 0.07 -18.29
N GLU A 15 4.48 0.11 -19.31
CA GLU A 15 5.71 0.93 -19.29
C GLU A 15 5.44 2.41 -19.56
N THR A 16 4.40 2.72 -20.35
CA THR A 16 4.10 4.12 -20.71
C THR A 16 3.17 4.74 -19.67
N LYS A 17 3.37 6.03 -19.40
CA LYS A 17 2.55 6.77 -18.44
C LYS A 17 1.06 6.73 -18.78
N GLU A 18 0.71 6.89 -20.06
CA GLU A 18 -0.71 6.90 -20.47
C GLU A 18 -1.38 5.55 -20.22
N GLU A 19 -0.72 4.45 -20.58
CA GLU A 19 -1.25 3.11 -20.36
C GLU A 19 -1.27 2.76 -18.87
N PHE A 20 -0.24 3.18 -18.13
CA PHE A 20 -0.19 3.02 -16.67
C PHE A 20 -1.38 3.70 -16.00
N MET A 21 -1.72 4.93 -16.39
CA MET A 21 -2.87 5.63 -15.78
C MET A 21 -4.20 4.90 -16.07
N LYS A 22 -4.41 4.42 -17.29
CA LYS A 22 -5.60 3.61 -17.63
C LYS A 22 -5.65 2.30 -16.84
N TRP A 23 -4.47 1.68 -16.66
CA TRP A 23 -4.34 0.46 -15.87
C TRP A 23 -4.60 0.73 -14.39
N PHE A 24 -4.03 1.79 -13.83
CA PHE A 24 -4.25 2.26 -12.46
C PHE A 24 -5.73 2.49 -12.18
N GLU A 25 -6.41 3.27 -13.03
CA GLU A 25 -7.85 3.53 -12.91
C GLU A 25 -8.63 2.21 -12.81
N LYS A 26 -8.33 1.24 -13.69
CA LYS A 26 -8.93 -0.08 -13.67
C LYS A 26 -8.60 -0.89 -12.41
N GLN A 27 -7.37 -0.84 -11.91
CA GLN A 27 -7.02 -1.53 -10.65
C GLN A 27 -7.85 -0.95 -9.49
N THR A 28 -8.03 0.36 -9.45
CA THR A 28 -8.78 1.06 -8.40
C THR A 28 -10.30 1.02 -8.57
N GLU A 29 -10.82 0.32 -9.57
CA GLU A 29 -12.25 -0.05 -9.63
C GLU A 29 -12.58 -1.17 -8.64
N TRP A 30 -11.57 -1.87 -8.11
CA TRP A 30 -11.72 -2.95 -7.13
C TRP A 30 -12.75 -4.01 -7.58
N ALA A 31 -12.64 -4.44 -8.84
CA ALA A 31 -13.57 -5.39 -9.47
C ALA A 31 -13.17 -6.88 -9.36
N GLU A 32 -12.12 -7.21 -8.59
CA GLU A 32 -11.69 -8.59 -8.33
C GLU A 32 -12.69 -9.34 -7.42
N ASP A 33 -12.79 -10.66 -7.61
CA ASP A 33 -13.70 -11.55 -6.87
C ASP A 33 -13.04 -12.10 -5.59
N HIS A 34 -12.62 -11.20 -4.69
CA HIS A 34 -12.11 -11.52 -3.35
C HIS A 34 -12.21 -10.33 -2.39
N GLY A 35 -11.98 -10.58 -1.09
CA GLY A 35 -11.75 -9.52 -0.11
C GLY A 35 -10.42 -8.82 -0.36
N TYR A 36 -10.36 -7.52 -0.04
CA TYR A 36 -9.17 -6.67 -0.24
C TYR A 36 -8.30 -6.52 1.01
N ASP A 37 -8.58 -7.28 2.05
CA ASP A 37 -7.84 -7.35 3.31
C ASP A 37 -6.95 -8.60 3.42
N ASP A 38 -6.96 -9.48 2.40
CA ASP A 38 -6.20 -10.73 2.40
C ASP A 38 -4.92 -10.64 1.56
N ILE A 39 -3.78 -10.52 2.25
CA ILE A 39 -2.45 -10.47 1.63
C ILE A 39 -2.10 -11.70 0.79
N ARG A 40 -2.74 -12.85 1.02
CA ARG A 40 -2.47 -14.09 0.27
C ARG A 40 -2.90 -14.01 -1.20
N THR A 41 -3.73 -13.02 -1.54
CA THR A 41 -4.20 -12.77 -2.90
C THR A 41 -3.14 -12.10 -3.79
N ALA A 42 -2.21 -11.35 -3.18
CA ALA A 42 -1.17 -10.58 -3.87
C ALA A 42 -0.02 -11.46 -4.39
N SER A 43 0.74 -10.92 -5.35
CA SER A 43 1.98 -11.54 -5.83
C SER A 43 3.02 -11.71 -4.70
N PRO A 44 3.94 -12.69 -4.80
CA PRO A 44 4.93 -12.95 -3.75
C PRO A 44 5.73 -11.70 -3.32
N ASP A 45 6.20 -10.89 -4.26
CA ASP A 45 7.00 -9.71 -3.94
C ASP A 45 6.18 -8.61 -3.25
N LEU A 46 4.89 -8.46 -3.62
CA LEU A 46 3.96 -7.56 -2.94
C LEU A 46 3.65 -8.03 -1.52
N ARG A 47 3.58 -9.34 -1.31
CA ARG A 47 3.42 -9.93 0.03
C ARG A 47 4.62 -9.60 0.90
N ASP A 48 5.83 -9.81 0.40
CA ASP A 48 7.04 -9.52 1.16
C ASP A 48 7.18 -8.02 1.46
N TRP A 49 6.82 -7.15 0.50
CA TRP A 49 6.71 -5.72 0.73
C TRP A 49 5.73 -5.37 1.85
N PHE A 50 4.53 -5.94 1.83
CA PHE A 50 3.50 -5.68 2.84
C PHE A 50 3.96 -6.12 4.23
N MET A 51 4.51 -7.34 4.35
CA MET A 51 4.95 -7.89 5.64
C MET A 51 6.06 -7.04 6.29
N GLU A 52 6.89 -6.34 5.51
CA GLU A 52 7.83 -5.37 6.06
C GLU A 52 7.20 -4.00 6.31
N MET A 53 6.27 -3.55 5.46
CA MET A 53 5.62 -2.25 5.61
C MET A 53 4.82 -2.16 6.91
N ILE A 54 4.08 -3.23 7.25
CA ILE A 54 3.22 -3.27 8.44
C ILE A 54 3.99 -3.20 9.77
N LYS A 55 5.32 -3.39 9.75
CA LYS A 55 6.16 -3.20 10.94
C LYS A 55 6.28 -1.73 11.35
N ASN A 56 6.06 -0.81 10.41
CA ASN A 56 6.04 0.63 10.66
C ASN A 56 4.62 1.20 10.56
N PHE A 57 3.80 0.61 9.70
CA PHE A 57 2.47 1.11 9.34
C PHE A 57 1.45 -0.03 9.39
N PRO A 58 1.02 -0.47 10.58
CA PRO A 58 0.12 -1.60 10.73
C PRO A 58 -1.23 -1.36 10.03
N PRO A 59 -1.89 -2.42 9.56
CA PRO A 59 -3.18 -2.27 8.90
C PRO A 59 -4.28 -1.95 9.90
N MET A 60 -5.26 -1.15 9.47
CA MET A 60 -6.48 -0.90 10.25
C MET A 60 -7.39 -2.13 10.35
N ASN A 61 -7.31 -3.03 9.37
CA ASN A 61 -8.24 -4.14 9.18
C ASN A 61 -7.49 -5.44 8.86
N GLY A 62 -8.16 -6.57 9.06
CA GLY A 62 -7.67 -7.89 8.66
C GLY A 62 -6.80 -8.59 9.71
N GLU A 63 -6.14 -9.67 9.30
CA GLU A 63 -5.42 -10.61 10.18
C GLU A 63 -4.28 -9.98 10.99
N PHE A 64 -3.69 -8.89 10.49
CA PHE A 64 -2.53 -8.24 11.10
C PHE A 64 -2.87 -6.91 11.80
N ALA A 65 -4.17 -6.57 11.94
CA ALA A 65 -4.57 -5.38 12.66
C ALA A 65 -4.22 -5.49 14.15
N PRO A 66 -3.70 -4.44 14.79
CA PRO A 66 -3.50 -4.42 16.24
C PRO A 66 -4.81 -4.61 17.00
N GLU A 67 -4.75 -5.19 18.20
CA GLU A 67 -5.88 -5.24 19.13
C GLU A 67 -6.21 -3.83 19.67
N ASP A 68 -7.49 -3.58 19.99
CA ASP A 68 -7.96 -2.28 20.46
C ASP A 68 -7.19 -1.80 21.71
N GLU A 69 -6.90 -2.72 22.64
CA GLU A 69 -6.13 -2.42 23.85
C GLU A 69 -4.71 -1.89 23.54
N ALA A 70 -4.08 -2.40 22.48
CA ALA A 70 -2.76 -1.95 22.08
C ALA A 70 -2.79 -0.54 21.48
N LEU A 71 -3.91 -0.14 20.86
CA LEU A 71 -4.13 1.20 20.33
C LEU A 71 -4.40 2.21 21.45
N GLU A 72 -5.23 1.84 22.43
CA GLU A 72 -5.52 2.69 23.59
C GLU A 72 -4.25 3.04 24.39
N ASP A 73 -3.34 2.08 24.56
CA ASP A 73 -2.08 2.27 25.28
C ASP A 73 -1.00 2.97 24.47
N ASN A 74 -1.16 3.07 23.14
CA ASN A 74 -0.14 3.62 22.24
C ASN A 74 -0.75 4.55 21.16
N PRO A 75 -0.95 5.84 21.47
CA PRO A 75 -1.46 6.83 20.52
C PRO A 75 -0.61 6.96 19.25
N GLU A 76 0.68 6.62 19.30
CA GLU A 76 1.53 6.63 18.12
C GLU A 76 1.24 5.45 17.18
N LEU A 77 0.90 4.29 17.74
CA LEU A 77 0.44 3.15 16.94
C LEU A 77 -0.84 3.51 16.17
N GLU A 78 -1.78 4.18 16.84
CA GLU A 78 -3.01 4.68 16.22
C GLU A 78 -2.72 5.68 15.08
N MET A 79 -1.77 6.59 15.25
CA MET A 79 -1.37 7.54 14.19
C MET A 79 -0.73 6.86 12.97
N HIS A 80 -0.15 5.67 13.15
CA HIS A 80 0.49 4.88 12.10
C HIS A 80 -0.42 3.83 11.45
N LEU A 81 -1.65 3.68 11.95
CA LEU A 81 -2.64 2.84 11.31
C LEU A 81 -2.85 3.27 9.85
N THR A 82 -2.88 2.29 8.98
CA THR A 82 -2.95 2.49 7.53
C THR A 82 -4.06 1.63 6.96
N ASP A 83 -4.89 2.21 6.10
CA ASP A 83 -5.90 1.46 5.38
C ASP A 83 -5.27 0.85 4.12
N TYR A 84 -5.27 -0.47 4.03
CA TYR A 84 -4.67 -1.21 2.92
C TYR A 84 -5.76 -1.86 2.08
N THR A 85 -5.66 -1.69 0.77
CA THR A 85 -6.47 -2.39 -0.22
C THR A 85 -5.57 -3.27 -1.08
N ILE A 86 -5.72 -4.57 -0.94
CA ILE A 86 -4.83 -5.58 -1.50
C ILE A 86 -5.48 -6.23 -2.71
N GLY A 87 -5.00 -5.86 -3.90
CA GLY A 87 -5.32 -6.55 -5.15
C GLY A 87 -4.28 -7.62 -5.49
N ARG A 88 -4.54 -8.40 -6.53
CA ARG A 88 -3.58 -9.43 -7.00
C ARG A 88 -2.24 -8.85 -7.45
N SER A 89 -2.30 -7.67 -8.08
CA SER A 89 -1.14 -7.03 -8.72
C SER A 89 -0.80 -5.65 -8.13
N VAL A 90 -1.55 -5.18 -7.14
CA VAL A 90 -1.36 -3.88 -6.48
C VAL A 90 -1.62 -3.98 -5.00
N ILE A 91 -0.93 -3.14 -4.22
CA ILE A 91 -1.34 -2.80 -2.86
C ILE A 91 -1.48 -1.28 -2.82
N TYR A 92 -2.67 -0.81 -2.47
CA TYR A 92 -2.96 0.59 -2.22
C TYR A 92 -2.95 0.81 -0.72
N ALA A 93 -2.33 1.91 -0.28
CA ALA A 93 -2.16 2.21 1.13
C ALA A 93 -2.49 3.68 1.39
N ALA A 94 -3.46 3.92 2.28
CA ALA A 94 -3.93 5.24 2.67
C ALA A 94 -3.45 5.55 4.10
N PHE A 95 -2.52 6.50 4.19
CA PHE A 95 -1.87 6.93 5.42
C PHE A 95 -2.50 8.23 5.94
N ALA A 96 -2.29 8.54 7.23
CA ALA A 96 -2.51 9.89 7.73
C ALA A 96 -1.48 10.87 7.13
N TRP A 97 -1.90 12.11 6.81
CA TRP A 97 -0.97 13.14 6.30
C TRP A 97 0.15 13.48 7.29
N SER A 98 -0.08 13.33 8.59
CA SER A 98 0.93 13.58 9.64
C SER A 98 2.18 12.71 9.48
N VAL A 99 2.07 11.56 8.82
CA VAL A 99 3.15 10.59 8.63
C VAL A 99 3.60 10.49 7.15
N GLU A 100 3.13 11.39 6.27
CA GLU A 100 3.34 11.32 4.81
C GLU A 100 4.80 11.05 4.42
N LYS A 101 5.75 11.76 5.04
CA LYS A 101 7.16 11.71 4.67
C LYS A 101 7.74 10.35 5.04
N GLN A 102 7.41 9.86 6.22
CA GLN A 102 7.87 8.55 6.70
C GLN A 102 7.25 7.44 5.87
N ALA A 103 5.93 7.49 5.63
CA ALA A 103 5.22 6.52 4.81
C ALA A 103 5.83 6.41 3.40
N ARG A 104 6.02 7.55 2.75
CA ARG A 104 6.65 7.63 1.42
C ARG A 104 8.08 7.11 1.41
N ASP A 105 8.91 7.53 2.36
CA ASP A 105 10.33 7.14 2.42
C ASP A 105 10.46 5.62 2.66
N VAL A 106 9.66 5.05 3.56
CA VAL A 106 9.64 3.60 3.86
C VAL A 106 9.09 2.82 2.67
N ALA A 107 7.91 3.18 2.15
CA ALA A 107 7.27 2.51 1.04
C ALA A 107 8.18 2.45 -0.20
N LYS A 108 8.80 3.57 -0.56
CA LYS A 108 9.72 3.67 -1.69
C LYS A 108 10.98 2.83 -1.47
N LYS A 109 11.54 2.84 -0.26
CA LYS A 109 12.70 2.01 0.07
C LYS A 109 12.37 0.53 -0.06
N LEU A 110 11.25 0.09 0.51
CA LEU A 110 10.81 -1.30 0.42
C LEU A 110 10.49 -1.70 -1.02
N ALA A 111 9.95 -0.79 -1.83
CA ALA A 111 9.70 -1.05 -3.25
C ALA A 111 11.01 -1.37 -4.00
N MET A 112 12.11 -0.68 -3.67
CA MET A 112 13.42 -1.01 -4.22
C MET A 112 13.97 -2.35 -3.71
N VAL A 113 13.74 -2.68 -2.43
CA VAL A 113 14.23 -3.94 -1.82
C VAL A 113 13.53 -5.16 -2.42
N TYR A 114 12.23 -5.08 -2.66
CA TYR A 114 11.38 -6.18 -3.13
C TYR A 114 11.10 -6.13 -4.64
N ASP A 115 11.78 -5.23 -5.37
CA ASP A 115 11.64 -5.06 -6.83
C ASP A 115 10.19 -4.84 -7.32
N VAL A 116 9.36 -4.21 -6.50
CA VAL A 116 8.01 -3.79 -6.89
C VAL A 116 8.03 -2.34 -7.41
N GLY A 117 7.02 -1.98 -8.20
CA GLY A 117 6.84 -0.62 -8.68
C GLY A 117 6.25 0.28 -7.61
N PHE A 118 6.49 1.58 -7.71
CA PHE A 118 6.02 2.57 -6.74
C PHE A 118 5.31 3.74 -7.44
N TYR A 119 4.16 4.12 -6.92
CA TYR A 119 3.36 5.24 -7.41
C TYR A 119 2.90 6.14 -6.25
N ASP A 120 3.34 7.40 -6.30
CA ASP A 120 3.00 8.44 -5.33
C ASP A 120 1.68 9.13 -5.73
N VAL A 121 0.56 8.52 -5.33
CA VAL A 121 -0.81 8.92 -5.75
C VAL A 121 -1.10 10.35 -5.30
N SER A 122 -0.84 10.67 -4.04
CA SER A 122 -1.08 12.01 -3.49
C SER A 122 0.00 13.04 -3.86
N GLY A 123 1.24 12.62 -4.11
CA GLY A 123 2.38 13.51 -4.43
C GLY A 123 2.46 13.99 -5.88
N GLY A 124 1.39 13.84 -6.68
CA GLY A 124 1.33 14.32 -8.06
C GLY A 124 1.83 13.32 -9.10
N GLY A 125 1.87 12.02 -8.75
CA GLY A 125 1.96 10.93 -9.72
C GLY A 125 3.32 10.72 -10.38
N LYS A 126 4.42 10.81 -9.59
CA LYS A 126 5.71 10.29 -10.03
C LYS A 126 5.67 8.76 -9.96
N ILE A 127 5.96 8.12 -11.09
CA ILE A 127 6.13 6.68 -11.23
C ILE A 127 7.64 6.45 -11.25
N ASP A 128 8.17 5.74 -10.26
CA ASP A 128 9.60 5.39 -10.11
C ASP A 128 9.80 3.87 -10.13
#